data_AF-A0A7C8BQ76-F1
#
_entry.id   AF-A0A7C8BQ76-F1
#
_cell.length_a   1.000
_cell.length_b   1.000
_cell.length_c   1.000
_cell.angle_alpha   90.00
_cell.angle_beta   90.00
_cell.angle_gamma   90.00
#
_symmetry.space_group_name_H-M   'P 1'
#
loop_
_entity.id
_entity.type
_entity.pdbx_description
1 polymer ?
#
loop_
_entity_poly.entity_id
_entity_poly.type
_entity_poly.pdbx_seq_one_letter_code
_entity_poly.pdbx_strand_id
1 'polypeptide(L)'
;QRIGGSWYYLAGSGAMRTGWLKSGGAWYFLRDSGAMATGWAQVDGRWYYLDSSGTIQTGWLKQGSAWYYLDGSGAMVTGKRTIGGISYSFDSSGAMR
;
A
#
# COMPACT_ATOMS: atom_id res chain seq x y z
N GLN A 1 -17.09 0.78 -8.73
CA GLN A 1 -17.94 -0.34 -9.20
C GLN A 1 -17.33 -1.66 -8.77
N ARG A 2 -18.13 -2.65 -8.34
CA ARG A 2 -17.64 -3.99 -8.00
C ARG A 2 -18.06 -5.00 -9.07
N ILE A 3 -17.12 -5.75 -9.62
CA ILE A 3 -17.34 -6.78 -10.67
C ILE A 3 -16.52 -8.01 -10.27
N GLY A 4 -17.15 -9.18 -10.24
CA GLY A 4 -16.44 -10.44 -9.92
C GLY A 4 -15.68 -10.40 -8.60
N GLY A 5 -16.22 -9.70 -7.59
CA GLY A 5 -15.59 -9.53 -6.29
C GLY A 5 -14.54 -8.40 -6.20
N SER A 6 -14.04 -7.90 -7.34
CA SER A 6 -13.03 -6.84 -7.42
C SER A 6 -13.65 -5.46 -7.57
N TRP A 7 -13.02 -4.44 -6.98
CA TRP A 7 -13.47 -3.05 -7.12
C TRP A 7 -12.69 -2.33 -8.23
N TYR A 8 -13.37 -1.46 -8.95
CA TYR A 8 -12.88 -0.66 -10.07
C TYR A 8 -13.37 0.78 -9.93
N TYR A 9 -12.57 1.74 -10.38
CA TYR A 9 -12.99 3.14 -10.45
C TYR A 9 -13.22 3.57 -11.90
N LEU A 10 -14.40 4.09 -12.18
CA LEU A 10 -14.71 4.76 -13.42
C LEU A 10 -14.77 6.28 -13.15
N ALA A 11 -14.10 7.06 -13.99
CA ALA A 11 -14.25 8.51 -13.98
C ALA A 11 -15.69 8.91 -14.38
N GLY A 12 -16.05 10.18 -14.21
CA GLY A 12 -17.38 10.68 -14.59
C GLY A 12 -17.73 10.47 -16.07
N SER A 13 -16.74 10.29 -16.95
CA SER A 13 -16.89 9.93 -18.35
C SER A 13 -17.17 8.44 -18.61
N GLY A 14 -17.14 7.60 -17.57
CA GLY A 14 -17.18 6.14 -17.69
C GLY A 14 -15.82 5.49 -17.98
N ALA A 15 -14.76 6.27 -18.22
CA ALA A 15 -13.43 5.73 -18.46
C ALA A 15 -12.87 5.05 -17.20
N MET A 16 -12.38 3.82 -17.36
CA MET A 16 -11.71 3.08 -16.29
C MET A 16 -10.38 3.73 -15.94
N ARG A 17 -10.12 3.89 -14.64
CA ARG A 17 -8.85 4.40 -14.12
C ARG A 17 -7.93 3.24 -13.73
N THR A 18 -6.63 3.48 -13.88
CA THR A 18 -5.54 2.62 -13.39
C THR A 18 -4.53 3.49 -12.61
N GLY A 19 -3.58 2.84 -11.94
CA GLY A 19 -2.56 3.50 -11.14
C GLY A 19 -3.08 4.08 -9.82
N TRP A 20 -2.35 5.06 -9.30
CA TRP A 20 -2.67 5.72 -8.04
C TRP A 20 -3.97 6.54 -8.14
N LEU A 21 -4.83 6.36 -7.15
CA LEU A 21 -6.09 7.08 -7.01
C LEU A 21 -6.20 7.65 -5.59
N LYS A 22 -6.39 8.97 -5.48
CA LYS A 22 -6.76 9.61 -4.22
C LYS A 22 -8.26 9.85 -4.21
N SER A 23 -8.96 9.31 -3.21
CA SER A 23 -10.41 9.46 -3.05
C SER A 23 -10.78 9.53 -1.58
N GLY A 24 -11.63 10.49 -1.19
CA GLY A 24 -12.07 10.63 0.21
C GLY A 24 -10.94 10.83 1.22
N GLY A 25 -9.79 11.39 0.79
CA GLY A 25 -8.61 11.56 1.63
C GLY A 25 -7.69 10.34 1.72
N ALA A 26 -8.13 9.16 1.26
CA ALA A 26 -7.34 7.94 1.22
C ALA A 26 -6.71 7.72 -0.16
N TRP A 27 -5.61 6.96 -0.18
CA TRP A 27 -4.96 6.51 -1.40
C TRP A 27 -5.27 5.05 -1.68
N TYR A 28 -5.47 4.74 -2.95
CA TYR A 28 -5.72 3.42 -3.51
C TYR A 28 -4.77 3.19 -4.68
N PHE A 29 -4.48 1.93 -4.97
CA PHE A 29 -3.79 1.54 -6.21
C PHE A 29 -4.71 0.67 -7.05
N LEU A 30 -4.95 1.10 -8.28
CA LEU A 30 -5.66 0.32 -9.29
C LEU A 30 -4.61 -0.35 -10.18
N ARG A 31 -4.60 -1.68 -10.24
CA ARG A 31 -3.68 -2.43 -11.11
C ARG A 31 -3.94 -2.07 -12.57
N ASP A 32 -3.08 -2.55 -13.47
CA ASP A 32 -3.24 -2.30 -14.92
C ASP A 32 -4.56 -2.83 -15.48
N SER A 33 -5.13 -3.86 -14.84
CA SER A 33 -6.47 -4.36 -15.14
C SER A 33 -7.62 -3.45 -14.66
N GLY A 34 -7.31 -2.37 -13.95
CA GLY A 34 -8.25 -1.50 -13.25
C GLY A 34 -8.72 -2.04 -11.90
N ALA A 35 -8.40 -3.30 -11.57
CA ALA A 35 -8.79 -3.90 -10.30
C ALA A 35 -8.01 -3.26 -9.15
N MET A 36 -8.73 -2.83 -8.12
CA MET A 36 -8.14 -2.31 -6.88
C MET A 36 -7.24 -3.35 -6.21
N ALA A 37 -6.04 -2.92 -5.84
CA ALA A 37 -5.13 -3.74 -5.07
C ALA A 37 -5.53 -3.79 -3.59
N THR A 38 -5.28 -4.94 -2.99
CA THR A 38 -5.30 -5.19 -1.55
C THR A 38 -4.06 -6.02 -1.23
N GLY A 39 -3.60 -5.96 0.01
CA GLY A 39 -2.35 -6.57 0.44
C GLY A 39 -1.12 -5.81 -0.09
N TRP A 40 0.01 -6.52 -0.19
CA TRP A 40 1.25 -5.97 -0.72
C TRP A 40 1.18 -5.70 -2.21
N ALA A 41 1.63 -4.51 -2.61
CA ALA A 41 1.77 -4.11 -4.01
C ALA A 41 3.14 -3.47 -4.22
N GLN A 42 3.86 -3.90 -5.26
CA GLN A 42 5.10 -3.26 -5.69
C GLN A 42 4.79 -2.29 -6.82
N VAL A 43 5.14 -1.02 -6.65
CA VAL A 43 4.93 0.05 -7.64
C VAL A 43 6.23 0.86 -7.73
N ASP A 44 6.78 0.98 -8.93
CA ASP A 44 8.04 1.69 -9.21
C ASP A 44 9.20 1.28 -8.28
N GLY A 45 9.32 -0.04 -8.04
CA GLY A 45 10.36 -0.62 -7.19
C GLY A 45 10.15 -0.44 -5.68
N ARG A 46 9.04 0.18 -5.25
CA ARG A 46 8.69 0.36 -3.82
C ARG A 46 7.50 -0.51 -3.44
N TRP A 47 7.52 -1.03 -2.22
CA TRP A 47 6.43 -1.82 -1.67
C TRP A 47 5.46 -0.94 -0.88
N TYR A 48 4.17 -1.20 -1.04
CA TYR A 48 3.08 -0.57 -0.30
C TYR A 48 2.15 -1.66 0.20
N TYR A 49 1.46 -1.39 1.30
CA TYR A 49 0.42 -2.28 1.80
C TYR A 49 -0.94 -1.59 1.74
N LEU A 50 -1.89 -2.22 1.04
CA LEU A 50 -3.27 -1.80 0.98
C LEU A 50 -4.10 -2.71 1.89
N ASP A 51 -4.93 -2.14 2.75
CA ASP A 51 -5.80 -2.94 3.62
C ASP A 51 -6.92 -3.65 2.83
N SER A 52 -7.83 -4.32 3.53
CA SER A 52 -8.96 -5.02 2.91
C SER A 52 -9.94 -4.09 2.19
N SER A 53 -9.95 -2.80 2.54
CA SER A 53 -10.72 -1.75 1.85
C SER A 53 -9.96 -1.12 0.69
N GLY A 54 -8.70 -1.51 0.49
CA GLY A 54 -7.81 -0.98 -0.56
C GLY A 54 -7.12 0.33 -0.19
N THR A 55 -7.20 0.78 1.05
CA THR A 55 -6.53 2.01 1.46
C THR A 55 -5.07 1.74 1.82
N ILE A 56 -4.16 2.60 1.36
CA ILE A 56 -2.75 2.53 1.74
C ILE A 56 -2.62 2.68 3.26
N GLN A 57 -1.89 1.76 3.87
CA GLN A 57 -1.48 1.84 5.27
C GLN A 57 -0.18 2.66 5.40
N THR A 58 -0.05 3.33 6.54
CA THR A 58 1.18 4.04 6.96
C THR A 58 1.50 3.66 8.40
N GLY A 59 2.76 3.82 8.80
CA GLY A 59 3.23 3.46 10.13
C GLY A 59 3.50 1.96 10.29
N TRP A 60 3.35 1.47 11.52
CA TRP A 60 3.66 0.08 11.88
C TRP A 60 2.60 -0.89 11.36
N LEU A 61 3.05 -1.92 10.67
CA LEU A 61 2.20 -3.01 10.17
C LEU A 61 2.69 -4.33 10.75
N LYS A 62 1.81 -5.08 11.42
CA LYS A 62 2.08 -6.45 11.86
C LYS A 62 1.45 -7.44 10.89
N GLN A 63 2.25 -8.37 10.38
CA GLN A 63 1.76 -9.50 9.59
C GLN A 63 2.38 -10.80 10.08
N GLY A 64 1.53 -11.69 10.59
CA GLY A 64 1.98 -12.90 11.27
C GLY A 64 2.88 -12.55 12.46
N SER A 65 4.10 -13.08 12.46
CA SER A 65 5.13 -12.78 13.46
C SER A 65 6.01 -11.58 13.12
N ALA A 66 5.94 -11.06 11.89
CA ALA A 66 6.82 -9.98 11.42
C ALA A 66 6.18 -8.60 11.59
N TRP A 67 7.04 -7.61 11.87
CA TRP A 67 6.70 -6.20 11.85
C TRP A 67 7.36 -5.50 10.67
N TYR A 68 6.62 -4.57 10.07
CA TYR A 68 7.05 -3.73 8.96
C TYR A 68 6.76 -2.27 9.32
N TYR A 69 7.47 -1.36 8.69
CA TYR A 69 7.16 0.07 8.80
C TYR A 69 6.97 0.67 7.42
N LEU A 70 5.81 1.31 7.23
CA LEU A 70 5.44 2.05 6.03
C LEU A 70 5.62 3.53 6.36
N ASP A 71 6.40 4.26 5.57
CA ASP A 71 6.65 5.68 5.83
C ASP A 71 5.41 6.56 5.57
N GLY A 72 5.54 7.88 5.70
CA GLY A 72 4.43 8.81 5.50
C GLY A 72 3.83 8.82 4.08
N SER A 73 4.55 8.26 3.09
CA SER A 73 4.03 8.03 1.74
C SER A 73 3.38 6.65 1.57
N GLY A 74 3.48 5.79 2.58
CA GLY A 74 3.06 4.39 2.55
C GLY A 74 4.13 3.43 2.02
N ALA A 75 5.30 3.93 1.64
CA ALA A 75 6.38 3.10 1.14
C ALA A 75 7.04 2.31 2.27
N MET A 76 7.24 1.01 2.05
CA MET A 76 7.89 0.12 2.99
C MET A 76 9.35 0.48 3.19
N VAL A 77 9.75 0.61 4.45
CA VAL A 77 11.12 0.87 4.85
C VAL A 77 11.93 -0.43 4.87
N THR A 78 13.18 -0.34 4.42
CA THR A 78 14.21 -1.37 4.58
C THR A 78 15.45 -0.73 5.22
N GLY A 79 16.37 -1.56 5.73
CA GLY A 79 17.60 -1.10 6.37
C GLY A 79 17.39 -0.49 7.76
N LYS A 80 18.38 0.28 8.23
CA LYS A 80 18.32 0.94 9.54
C LYS A 80 17.48 2.22 9.46
N ARG A 81 16.54 2.39 10.40
CA ARG A 81 15.67 3.57 10.47
C ARG A 81 15.42 3.99 11.91
N THR A 82 15.46 5.31 12.16
CA THR A 82 15.00 5.88 13.43
C THR A 82 13.54 6.30 13.33
N ILE A 83 12.69 5.75 14.20
CA ILE A 83 11.24 5.97 14.24
C ILE A 83 10.89 6.37 15.68
N GLY A 84 10.35 7.57 15.88
CA GLY A 84 10.02 8.07 17.22
C GLY A 84 11.21 8.15 18.17
N GLY A 85 12.42 8.40 17.65
CA GLY A 85 13.65 8.44 18.45
C GLY A 85 14.30 7.08 18.73
N ILE A 86 13.67 5.97 18.35
CA ILE A 86 14.19 4.61 18.53
C ILE A 86 14.72 4.10 17.18
N SER A 87 15.90 3.48 17.17
CA SER A 87 16.47 2.90 15.95
C SER A 87 16.08 1.43 15.79
N TYR A 88 15.53 1.11 14.63
CA TYR A 88 15.10 -0.22 14.21
C TYR A 88 15.89 -0.67 12.98
N SER A 89 15.96 -1.99 12.77
CA SER A 89 16.57 -2.58 11.56
C SER A 89 15.54 -3.44 10.85
N PHE A 90 15.33 -3.16 9.56
CA PHE A 90 14.49 -3.93 8.67
C PHE A 90 15.37 -4.59 7.62
N ASP A 91 15.06 -5.82 7.23
CA ASP A 91 15.81 -6.49 6.17
C ASP A 91 15.34 -6.13 4.76
N SER A 92 15.88 -6.80 3.74
CA SER A 92 15.53 -6.52 2.34
C SER A 92 14.07 -6.83 2.00
N SER A 93 13.38 -7.65 2.81
CA SER A 93 11.94 -7.89 2.70
C SER A 93 11.11 -6.87 3.48
N GLY A 94 11.76 -5.98 4.23
CA GLY A 94 11.13 -5.01 5.13
C GLY A 94 10.72 -5.58 6.48
N ALA A 95 10.99 -6.86 6.76
CA ALA A 95 10.72 -7.45 8.06
C ALA A 95 11.72 -6.92 9.11
N MET A 96 11.19 -6.47 10.25
CA MET A 96 11.98 -5.99 11.40
C MET A 96 12.76 -7.12 12.05
N ARG A 97 13.99 -6.84 12.45
CA ARG A 97 14.88 -7.73 13.22
C ARG A 97 15.15 -7.19 14.61
#